data_AF-A0A3R1AEF7-F1
#
_entry.id   AF-A0A3R1AEF7-F1
#
_cell.length_a   1.000
_cell.length_b   1.000
_cell.length_c   1.000
_cell.angle_alpha   90.00
_cell.angle_beta   90.00
_cell.angle_gamma   90.00
#
_symmetry.space_group_name_H-M   'P 1'
#
loop_
_entity.id
_entity.type
_entity.pdbx_description
1 polymer ?
#
loop_
_entity_poly.entity_id
_entity_poly.type
_entity_poly.pdbx_seq_one_letter_code
_entity_poly.pdbx_strand_id
1 'polypeptide(L)'
;MTDFNAFNEWLWSCDPGLAVKVQDWHREWQAVLADHNHYLPEDKPAFTIDGRYRVAVVKEGFALYNLMERSGNDGPMAIYQTAGPMFADLLAHSIRRSGSLTAEAFMEEASRLLIVCWQAWEAFTGGGNQ
;
A
#
# COMPACT_ATOMS: atom_id res chain seq x y z
N MET A 1 18.95 0.03 -1.52
CA MET A 1 17.61 0.65 -1.48
C MET A 1 17.74 1.86 -0.56
N THR A 2 17.56 3.07 -1.08
CA THR A 2 17.66 4.31 -0.29
C THR A 2 16.29 4.58 0.31
N ASP A 3 16.17 4.63 1.64
CA ASP A 3 14.90 4.96 2.29
C ASP A 3 14.58 6.46 2.16
N PHE A 4 13.35 6.86 2.52
CA PHE A 4 12.89 8.25 2.39
C PHE A 4 13.81 9.24 3.12
N ASN A 5 14.37 8.86 4.28
CA ASN A 5 15.22 9.74 5.07
C ASN A 5 16.54 9.99 4.35
N ALA A 6 17.18 8.94 3.84
CA ALA A 6 18.42 9.06 3.07
C ALA A 6 18.21 9.84 1.76
N PHE A 7 17.05 9.70 1.09
CA PHE A 7 16.68 10.53 -0.05
C PHE A 7 16.49 12.00 0.34
N ASN A 8 15.77 12.26 1.44
CA ASN A 8 15.49 13.62 1.88
C ASN A 8 16.77 14.32 2.33
N GLU A 9 17.69 13.65 3.03
CA GLU A 9 19.02 14.17 3.40
C GLU A 9 19.86 14.53 2.17
N TRP A 10 19.89 13.67 1.15
CA TRP A 10 20.52 14.01 -0.12
C TRP A 10 19.86 15.23 -0.76
N LEU A 11 18.52 15.30 -0.76
CA LEU A 11 17.78 16.42 -1.34
C LEU A 11 18.06 17.73 -0.60
N TRP A 12 18.20 17.70 0.72
CA TRP A 12 18.66 18.84 1.53
C TRP A 12 20.03 19.37 1.08
N SER A 13 20.93 18.48 0.61
CA SER A 13 22.25 18.90 0.10
C SER A 13 22.21 19.52 -1.29
N CYS A 14 21.18 19.24 -2.09
CA CYS A 14 21.05 19.71 -3.46
C CYS A 14 20.13 20.93 -3.58
N ASP A 15 18.93 20.86 -2.98
CA ASP A 15 17.91 21.90 -2.99
C ASP A 15 17.10 21.86 -1.68
N PRO A 16 17.47 22.67 -0.68
CA PRO A 16 16.74 22.78 0.58
C PRO A 16 15.26 23.20 0.41
N GLY A 17 14.95 24.02 -0.59
CA GLY A 17 13.59 24.50 -0.82
C GLY A 17 12.67 23.39 -1.31
N LEU A 18 13.20 22.49 -2.14
CA LEU A 18 12.48 21.29 -2.56
C LEU A 18 12.40 20.24 -1.44
N ALA A 19 13.45 20.09 -0.64
CA ALA A 19 13.47 19.17 0.50
C ALA A 19 12.35 19.46 1.50
N VAL A 20 12.14 20.73 1.85
CA VAL A 20 11.03 21.15 2.73
C VAL A 20 9.68 20.72 2.16
N LYS A 21 9.42 21.00 0.86
CA LYS A 21 8.15 20.63 0.22
C LYS A 21 7.93 19.13 0.18
N VAL A 22 8.97 18.35 -0.15
CA VAL A 22 8.90 16.89 -0.17
C VAL A 22 8.63 16.33 1.22
N GLN A 23 9.25 16.90 2.26
CA GLN A 23 9.00 16.50 3.64
C GLN A 23 7.58 16.84 4.10
N ASP A 24 7.05 18.00 3.72
CA ASP A 24 5.67 18.38 4.02
C ASP A 24 4.67 17.46 3.30
N TRP A 25 4.88 17.15 2.02
CA TRP A 25 4.06 16.18 1.29
C TRP A 25 4.13 14.79 1.90
N HIS A 26 5.31 14.35 2.35
CA HIS A 26 5.45 13.07 3.03
C HIS A 26 4.69 13.06 4.37
N ARG A 27 4.69 14.17 5.11
CA ARG A 27 3.92 14.29 6.36
C ARG A 27 2.41 14.29 6.09
N GLU A 28 1.94 15.04 5.10
CA GLU A 28 0.54 15.01 4.66
C GLU A 28 0.14 13.59 4.24
N TRP A 29 1.01 12.89 3.52
CA TRP A 29 0.80 11.51 3.12
C TRP A 29 0.66 10.57 4.32
N GLN A 30 1.55 10.67 5.32
CA GLN A 30 1.43 9.89 6.55
C GLN A 30 0.15 10.20 7.33
N ALA A 31 -0.29 11.46 7.35
CA ALA A 31 -1.53 11.86 8.01
C ALA A 31 -2.76 11.24 7.32
N VAL A 32 -2.81 11.26 5.98
CA VAL A 32 -3.90 10.61 5.21
C VAL A 32 -3.90 9.10 5.45
N LEU A 33 -2.73 8.45 5.49
CA LEU A 33 -2.65 7.02 5.80
C LEU A 33 -3.16 6.69 7.20
N ALA A 34 -2.81 7.51 8.20
CA ALA A 34 -3.28 7.32 9.57
C ALA A 34 -4.81 7.48 9.64
N ASP A 35 -5.35 8.47 8.95
CA ASP A 35 -6.79 8.76 8.89
C ASP A 35 -7.58 7.62 8.23
N HIS A 36 -7.15 7.14 7.05
CA HIS A 36 -7.80 6.00 6.39
C HIS A 36 -7.71 4.70 7.19
N ASN A 37 -6.65 4.52 7.99
CA ASN A 37 -6.56 3.38 8.90
C ASN A 37 -7.58 3.46 10.06
N HIS A 38 -8.01 4.67 10.42
CA HIS A 38 -8.97 4.93 11.50
C HIS A 38 -10.44 4.78 11.06
N TYR A 39 -10.78 5.13 9.81
CA TYR A 39 -12.18 5.10 9.33
C TYR A 39 -12.73 3.70 8.96
N LEU A 40 -11.87 2.70 8.81
CA LEU A 40 -12.31 1.36 8.42
C LEU A 40 -12.68 0.54 9.67
N PRO A 41 -13.87 -0.10 9.72
CA PRO A 41 -14.43 -0.66 10.95
C PRO A 41 -13.45 -1.61 11.63
N GLU A 42 -13.10 -1.30 12.89
CA GLU A 42 -12.18 -2.08 13.75
C GLU A 42 -12.68 -3.52 13.99
N ASP A 43 -13.95 -3.79 13.72
CA ASP A 43 -14.63 -5.04 14.07
C ASP A 43 -14.35 -6.22 13.12
N LYS A 44 -13.64 -6.00 12.00
CA LYS A 44 -13.40 -7.05 10.99
C LYS A 44 -11.91 -7.40 10.87
N PRO A 45 -11.55 -8.71 10.75
CA PRO A 45 -10.19 -9.12 10.46
C PRO A 45 -9.69 -8.43 9.19
N ALA A 46 -8.58 -7.73 9.30
CA ALA A 46 -7.98 -7.01 8.18
C ALA A 46 -6.46 -7.06 8.26
N PHE A 47 -5.82 -6.90 7.11
CA PHE A 47 -4.37 -6.80 7.00
C PHE A 47 -3.99 -5.76 5.93
N THR A 48 -2.75 -5.28 6.03
CA THR A 48 -2.23 -4.22 5.16
C THR A 48 -1.12 -4.79 4.28
N ILE A 49 -1.13 -4.41 3.00
CA ILE A 49 -0.13 -4.81 2.02
C ILE A 49 0.61 -3.55 1.57
N ASP A 50 1.94 -3.58 1.71
CA ASP A 50 2.84 -2.54 1.22
C ASP A 50 2.55 -1.13 1.75
N GLY A 51 1.85 -1.02 2.89
CA GLY A 51 1.42 0.25 3.49
C GLY A 51 0.42 1.06 2.65
N ARG A 52 0.00 0.55 1.48
CA ARG A 52 -0.83 1.25 0.49
C ARG A 52 -2.21 0.64 0.33
N TYR A 53 -2.35 -0.64 0.62
CA TYR A 53 -3.58 -1.38 0.46
C TYR A 53 -4.02 -1.99 1.77
N ARG A 54 -5.31 -1.93 2.06
CA ARG A 54 -5.92 -2.66 3.16
C ARG A 54 -6.89 -3.69 2.61
N VAL A 55 -6.83 -4.90 3.16
CA VAL A 55 -7.73 -5.99 2.84
C VAL A 55 -8.54 -6.29 4.08
N ALA A 56 -9.86 -6.16 3.98
CA ALA A 56 -10.79 -6.54 5.06
C ALA A 56 -11.55 -7.81 4.68
N VAL A 57 -11.71 -8.72 5.63
CA VAL A 57 -12.57 -9.90 5.46
C VAL A 57 -14.02 -9.47 5.57
N VAL A 58 -14.80 -9.77 4.54
CA VAL A 58 -16.24 -9.51 4.45
C VAL A 58 -16.99 -10.82 4.23
N LYS A 59 -18.32 -10.81 4.31
CA LYS A 59 -19.12 -12.04 4.17
C LYS A 59 -18.90 -12.71 2.82
N GLU A 60 -18.65 -11.92 1.79
CA GLU A 60 -18.48 -12.32 0.41
C GLU A 60 -17.02 -12.66 0.04
N GLY A 61 -16.07 -12.55 0.99
CA GLY A 61 -14.65 -12.81 0.79
C GLY A 61 -13.77 -11.66 1.30
N PHE A 62 -13.13 -10.95 0.38
CA PHE A 62 -12.12 -9.92 0.66
C PHE A 62 -12.46 -8.59 -0.01
N ALA A 63 -12.59 -7.54 0.78
CA ALA A 63 -12.74 -6.18 0.30
C ALA A 63 -11.37 -5.48 0.25
N LEU A 64 -10.97 -5.02 -0.93
CA LEU A 64 -9.69 -4.34 -1.16
C LEU A 64 -9.89 -2.82 -1.14
N TYR A 65 -9.11 -2.11 -0.33
CA TYR A 65 -9.12 -0.66 -0.20
C TYR A 65 -7.76 -0.08 -0.59
N ASN A 66 -7.77 1.05 -1.30
CA ASN A 66 -6.58 1.85 -1.56
C ASN A 66 -6.47 2.96 -0.53
N LEU A 67 -5.46 2.91 0.34
CA LEU A 67 -5.23 3.92 1.37
C LEU A 67 -4.65 5.22 0.80
N MET A 68 -4.33 5.27 -0.51
CA MET A 68 -3.71 6.41 -1.18
C MET A 68 -4.71 7.32 -1.90
N GLU A 69 -6.00 6.98 -1.95
CA GLU A 69 -7.02 7.80 -2.60
C GLU A 69 -7.58 8.83 -1.63
N ARG A 70 -7.33 10.13 -1.88
CA ARG A 70 -7.87 11.23 -1.06
C ARG A 70 -9.41 11.24 -1.14
N SER A 71 -10.04 10.88 -0.03
CA SER A 71 -11.38 11.24 0.46
C SER A 71 -12.45 11.59 -0.58
N GLY A 72 -13.44 10.70 -0.68
CA GLY A 72 -14.66 10.85 -1.48
C GLY A 72 -15.31 9.51 -1.83
N ASN A 73 -14.54 8.43 -1.78
CA ASN A 73 -15.00 7.08 -2.00
C ASN A 73 -14.47 6.16 -0.90
N ASP A 74 -15.14 6.14 0.25
CA ASP A 74 -14.80 5.28 1.39
C ASP A 74 -15.11 3.79 1.12
N GLY A 75 -15.62 3.48 -0.07
CA GLY A 75 -15.91 2.12 -0.50
C GLY A 75 -14.66 1.35 -0.91
N PRO A 76 -14.72 0.00 -0.87
CA PRO A 76 -13.65 -0.80 -1.42
C PRO A 76 -13.49 -0.55 -2.91
N MET A 77 -12.26 -0.64 -3.41
CA MET A 77 -11.97 -0.67 -4.84
C MET A 77 -12.72 -1.81 -5.52
N ALA A 78 -12.76 -2.98 -4.85
CA ALA A 78 -13.40 -4.19 -5.32
C ALA A 78 -13.58 -5.19 -4.17
N ILE A 79 -14.50 -6.16 -4.38
CA ILE A 79 -14.73 -7.29 -3.48
C ILE A 79 -14.44 -8.58 -4.26
N TYR A 80 -13.64 -9.45 -3.66
CA TYR A 80 -13.17 -10.70 -4.25
C TYR A 80 -13.59 -11.90 -3.41
N GLN A 81 -14.04 -12.96 -4.07
CA GLN A 81 -14.41 -14.20 -3.37
C GLN A 81 -13.17 -15.00 -2.89
N THR A 82 -12.03 -14.83 -3.56
CA THR A 82 -10.79 -15.56 -3.27
C THR A 82 -9.58 -14.65 -3.35
N ALA A 83 -8.50 -15.03 -2.66
CA ALA A 83 -7.30 -14.19 -2.54
C ALA A 83 -6.50 -14.07 -3.85
N GLY A 84 -6.54 -15.07 -4.74
CA GLY A 84 -5.78 -15.07 -5.99
C GLY A 84 -6.09 -13.88 -6.90
N PRO A 85 -7.36 -13.70 -7.34
CA PRO A 85 -7.77 -12.53 -8.14
C PRO A 85 -7.52 -11.19 -7.44
N MET A 86 -7.72 -11.14 -6.12
CA MET A 86 -7.44 -9.95 -5.31
C MET A 86 -5.97 -9.53 -5.42
N PHE A 87 -5.03 -10.47 -5.24
CA PHE A 87 -3.61 -10.17 -5.36
C PHE A 87 -3.24 -9.77 -6.79
N ALA A 88 -3.77 -10.46 -7.80
CA ALA A 88 -3.52 -10.12 -9.20
C ALA A 88 -3.91 -8.66 -9.53
N ASP A 89 -5.09 -8.23 -9.09
CA ASP A 89 -5.56 -6.86 -9.30
C ASP A 89 -4.77 -5.84 -8.47
N LEU A 90 -4.44 -6.16 -7.22
CA LEU A 90 -3.57 -5.32 -6.39
C LEU A 90 -2.22 -5.07 -7.05
N LEU A 91 -1.57 -6.14 -7.54
CA LEU A 91 -0.30 -6.05 -8.26
C LEU A 91 -0.45 -5.18 -9.51
N ALA A 92 -1.45 -5.45 -10.34
CA ALA A 92 -1.70 -4.70 -11.56
C ALA A 92 -2.01 -3.22 -11.29
N HIS A 93 -2.73 -2.91 -10.22
CA HIS A 93 -3.03 -1.55 -9.82
C HIS A 93 -1.80 -0.83 -9.26
N SER A 94 -1.03 -1.50 -8.41
CA SER A 94 0.20 -0.98 -7.80
C SER A 94 1.23 -0.60 -8.85
N ILE A 95 1.51 -1.51 -9.79
CA ILE A 95 2.46 -1.29 -10.87
C ILE A 95 2.04 -0.13 -11.77
N ARG A 96 0.74 -0.03 -12.11
CA ARG A 96 0.22 1.09 -12.91
C ARG A 96 0.46 2.45 -12.24
N ARG A 97 0.42 2.52 -10.92
CA ARG A 97 0.68 3.76 -10.16
C ARG A 97 2.16 4.10 -10.02
N SER A 98 3.06 3.13 -10.17
CA SER A 98 4.51 3.36 -10.14
C SER A 98 5.04 4.08 -11.40
N GLY A 99 4.21 4.29 -12.41
CA GLY A 99 4.55 5.03 -13.63
C GLY A 99 5.17 4.17 -14.73
N SER A 100 5.86 4.80 -15.68
CA SER A 100 6.48 4.11 -16.82
C SER A 100 7.75 3.36 -16.38
N LEU A 101 7.61 2.07 -16.09
CA LEU A 101 8.73 1.18 -15.76
C LEU A 101 9.36 0.60 -17.03
N THR A 102 10.68 0.42 -17.04
CA THR A 102 11.33 -0.48 -17.99
C THR A 102 10.91 -1.92 -17.70
N ALA A 103 11.15 -2.84 -18.64
CA ALA A 103 10.84 -4.26 -18.42
C ALA A 103 11.58 -4.84 -17.20
N GLU A 104 12.84 -4.43 -16.98
CA GLU A 104 13.63 -4.81 -15.82
C GLU A 104 13.04 -4.28 -14.51
N ALA A 105 12.76 -2.97 -14.44
CA ALA A 105 12.15 -2.35 -13.27
C ALA A 105 10.74 -2.91 -12.97
N PHE A 106 10.00 -3.30 -14.00
CA PHE A 106 8.74 -4.02 -13.85
C PHE A 106 8.94 -5.38 -13.17
N MET A 107 9.90 -6.19 -13.61
CA MET A 107 10.17 -7.50 -13.02
C MET A 107 10.61 -7.39 -11.55
N GLU A 108 11.46 -6.41 -11.25
CA GLU A 108 11.90 -6.14 -9.88
C GLU A 108 10.73 -5.75 -8.97
N GLU A 109 9.91 -4.79 -9.40
CA GLU A 109 8.77 -4.33 -8.60
C GLU A 109 7.68 -5.40 -8.47
N ALA A 110 7.40 -6.16 -9.53
CA ALA A 110 6.47 -7.29 -9.46
C ALA A 110 6.94 -8.36 -8.48
N SER A 111 8.23 -8.70 -8.50
CA SER A 111 8.82 -9.68 -7.58
C SER A 111 8.75 -9.19 -6.13
N ARG A 112 9.11 -7.93 -5.88
CA ARG A 112 9.00 -7.31 -4.56
C ARG A 112 7.56 -7.34 -4.04
N LEU A 113 6.59 -6.94 -4.87
CA LEU A 113 5.18 -6.93 -4.50
C LEU A 113 4.64 -8.33 -4.22
N LEU A 114 5.02 -9.34 -4.99
CA LEU A 114 4.63 -10.74 -4.74
C LEU A 114 5.11 -11.22 -3.36
N ILE A 115 6.36 -10.89 -3.00
CA ILE A 115 6.93 -11.24 -1.68
C ILE A 115 6.13 -10.54 -0.57
N VAL A 116 5.86 -9.24 -0.70
CA VAL A 116 5.10 -8.48 0.30
C VAL A 116 3.67 -9.01 0.45
N CYS A 117 3.02 -9.38 -0.66
CA CYS A 117 1.69 -9.99 -0.63
C CYS A 117 1.71 -11.33 0.11
N TRP A 118 2.70 -12.18 -0.19
CA TRP A 118 2.85 -13.48 0.46
C TRP A 118 3.11 -13.34 1.97
N GLN A 119 4.04 -12.46 2.37
CA GLN A 119 4.34 -12.20 3.78
C GLN A 119 3.11 -11.68 4.55
N ALA A 120 2.38 -10.73 3.97
CA ALA A 120 1.17 -10.19 4.59
C ALA A 120 0.08 -11.27 4.74
N TRP A 121 -0.06 -12.15 3.74
CA TRP A 121 -0.99 -13.27 3.78
C TRP A 121 -0.61 -14.33 4.82
N GLU A 122 0.67 -14.69 4.89
CA GLU A 122 1.18 -15.64 5.88
C GLU A 122 1.01 -15.10 7.30
N ALA A 123 1.35 -13.83 7.54
CA ALA A 123 1.13 -13.21 8.84
C ALA A 123 -0.36 -13.19 9.23
N PHE A 124 -1.25 -12.94 8.26
CA PHE A 124 -2.69 -12.90 8.49
C PHE A 124 -3.30 -14.29 8.75
N THR A 125 -2.89 -15.32 7.99
CA THR A 125 -3.47 -16.67 8.07
C THR A 125 -2.75 -17.60 9.04
N GLY A 126 -1.44 -17.40 9.23
CA GLY A 126 -0.57 -18.18 10.12
C GLY A 126 -0.54 -17.69 11.57
N GLY A 127 -0.99 -16.47 11.84
CA GLY A 127 -1.11 -15.91 13.19
C GLY A 127 -2.23 -16.51 14.07
N GLY A 128 -3.04 -17.43 13.54
CA GLY A 128 -4.17 -18.05 14.25
C GLY A 128 -3.84 -19.23 15.18
N ASN A 129 -2.55 -19.47 15.49
CA ASN A 129 -2.07 -20.59 16.31
C ASN A 129 -1.31 -20.13 17.57
N GLN A 130 -1.84 -19.14 18.30
CA GLN A 130 -1.39 -18.81 19.66
C GLN A 130 -2.58 -18.59 20.60
#